data_AF-A0A5K0X9E6-F1
#
_entry.id   AF-A0A5K0X9E6-F1
#
_cell.length_a   1.000
_cell.length_b   1.000
_cell.length_c   1.000
_cell.angle_alpha   90.00
_cell.angle_beta   90.00
_cell.angle_gamma   90.00
#
_symmetry.space_group_name_H-M   'P 1'
#
loop_
_entity.id
_entity.type
_entity.pdbx_description
1 polymer ?
#
loop_
_entity_poly.entity_id
_entity_poly.type
_entity_poly.pdbx_seq_one_letter_code
_entity_poly.pdbx_strand_id
1 'polypeptide(L)' 'KLKSRSVNDSKKESSAPGSTPNIAAQTFTFRELAVATKNFRQECLLGEGGFGRVYKGRLETGQ' A
#
# COMPACT_ATOMS: atom_id res chain seq x y z
N LYS A 1 -1.45 2.37 -27.03
CA LYS A 1 -0.06 2.37 -26.50
C LYS A 1 -0.06 3.15 -25.18
N LEU A 2 -0.22 2.49 -24.03
CA LEU A 2 -0.20 3.19 -22.73
C LEU A 2 1.24 3.17 -22.18
N LYS A 3 1.82 4.36 -22.01
CA LYS A 3 3.16 4.58 -21.44
C LYS A 3 2.99 4.92 -19.96
N SER A 4 3.22 3.96 -19.06
CA SER A 4 3.33 4.25 -17.64
C SER A 4 4.73 4.82 -17.35
N ARG A 5 4.78 6.04 -16.82
CA ARG A 5 6.01 6.69 -16.35
C ARG A 5 6.32 6.12 -14.96
N SER A 6 7.49 5.49 -14.83
CA SER A 6 8.04 5.08 -13.53
C SER A 6 8.50 6.32 -12.80
N VAL A 7 7.87 6.66 -11.68
CA VAL A 7 8.36 7.70 -10.76
C VAL A 7 8.95 6.97 -9.56
N ASN A 8 10.28 6.91 -9.50
CA ASN A 8 11.00 6.65 -8.26
C ASN A 8 11.01 7.95 -7.47
N ASP A 9 10.50 7.95 -6.24
CA ASP A 9 10.77 9.01 -5.28
C ASP A 9 11.38 8.38 -4.02
N SER A 10 12.69 8.48 -3.92
CA SER A 10 13.44 8.24 -2.69
C SER A 10 13.68 9.59 -2.04
N LYS A 11 12.90 9.95 -1.02
CA LYS A 11 13.24 11.06 -0.14
C LYS A 11 13.52 10.59 1.28
N LYS A 12 14.81 10.56 1.57
CA LYS A 12 15.43 10.67 2.89
C LYS A 12 15.08 12.05 3.46
N GLU A 13 14.44 12.12 4.62
CA GLU A 13 14.35 13.36 5.37
C GLU A 13 14.79 13.15 6.82
N SER A 14 15.82 13.91 7.19
CA SER A 14 16.39 14.00 8.51
C SER A 14 16.03 15.37 9.08
N SER A 15 15.26 15.44 10.17
CA SER A 15 15.16 16.67 10.97
C SER A 15 14.49 16.44 12.34
N ALA A 16 15.32 16.56 13.39
CA ALA A 16 15.16 17.29 14.66
C ALA A 16 13.84 17.28 15.48
N PRO A 17 13.91 17.46 16.83
CA PRO A 17 12.84 17.11 17.76
C PRO A 17 11.79 18.23 17.94
N GLY A 18 10.57 17.93 17.51
CA GLY A 18 9.35 18.68 17.82
C GLY A 18 8.15 17.80 17.47
N SER A 19 7.65 17.03 18.43
CA SER A 19 6.69 15.95 18.17
C SER A 19 5.27 16.47 17.91
N THR A 20 5.03 16.91 16.69
CA THR A 20 3.73 16.65 16.07
C THR A 20 3.77 15.21 15.58
N PRO A 21 2.80 14.34 15.94
CA PRO A 21 2.76 13.00 15.35
C PRO A 21 2.57 13.21 13.86
N ASN A 22 3.61 12.93 13.09
CA ASN A 22 3.54 12.91 11.64
C ASN A 22 2.62 11.74 11.29
N ILE A 23 1.31 12.00 11.17
CA ILE A 23 0.33 11.05 10.63
C ILE A 23 0.58 10.98 9.12
N ALA A 24 1.74 10.42 8.77
CA ALA A 24 2.11 10.18 7.39
C ALA A 24 1.32 8.96 6.92
N ALA A 25 0.56 9.13 5.83
CA ALA A 25 -0.03 7.99 5.16
C ALA A 25 1.09 7.08 4.63
N GLN A 26 1.02 5.79 4.96
CA GLN A 26 1.96 4.83 4.43
C GLN A 26 1.61 4.52 2.97
N THR A 27 2.59 4.68 2.08
CA THR A 27 2.45 4.27 0.68
C THR A 27 2.89 2.82 0.54
N PHE A 28 2.11 2.03 -0.19
CA PHE A 28 2.42 0.65 -0.55
C PHE A 28 2.42 0.52 -2.07
N THR A 29 3.38 -0.23 -2.59
CA THR A 29 3.42 -0.60 -3.99
C THR A 29 2.35 -1.65 -4.30
N PHE A 30 1.91 -1.70 -5.56
CA PHE A 30 0.98 -2.73 -6.01
C PHE A 30 1.50 -4.15 -5.73
N ARG A 31 2.82 -4.37 -5.85
CA ARG A 31 3.44 -5.67 -5.62
C ARG A 31 3.34 -6.10 -4.15
N GLU A 32 3.55 -5.18 -3.21
CA GLU A 32 3.39 -5.46 -1.78
C GLU A 32 1.94 -5.83 -1.45
N LEU A 33 0.98 -5.08 -2.00
CA LEU A 33 -0.44 -5.41 -1.84
C LEU A 33 -0.81 -6.76 -2.47
N ALA A 34 -0.21 -7.08 -3.62
CA ALA A 34 -0.38 -8.40 -4.25
C ALA A 34 0.15 -9.50 -3.33
N VAL A 35 1.37 -9.38 -2.79
CA VAL A 35 1.92 -10.37 -1.85
C VAL A 35 1.03 -10.51 -0.62
N ALA A 36 0.62 -9.38 -0.01
CA ALA A 36 -0.21 -9.37 1.18
C ALA A 36 -1.57 -10.07 0.98
N THR A 37 -2.15 -9.97 -0.21
CA THR A 37 -3.45 -10.56 -0.58
C THR A 37 -3.33 -11.91 -1.29
N LYS A 38 -2.14 -12.53 -1.29
CA LYS A 38 -1.83 -13.77 -2.02
C LYS A 38 -2.16 -13.66 -3.52
N ASN A 39 -1.86 -12.52 -4.12
CA ASN A 39 -2.12 -12.12 -5.50
C ASN A 39 -3.63 -11.92 -5.77
N PHE A 40 -4.33 -11.22 -4.88
CA PHE A 40 -5.77 -10.92 -4.99
C PHE A 40 -6.65 -12.17 -5.18
N ARG A 41 -6.31 -13.26 -4.48
CA ARG A 41 -7.05 -14.53 -4.55
C ARG A 41 -8.48 -14.37 -4.04
N GLN A 42 -9.39 -15.17 -4.59
CA GLN A 42 -10.80 -15.19 -4.19
C GLN A 42 -11.00 -15.53 -2.70
N GLU A 43 -10.13 -16.37 -2.13
CA GLU A 43 -10.12 -16.70 -0.69
C GLU A 43 -9.86 -15.49 0.21
N CYS A 44 -9.24 -14.44 -0.37
CA CYS A 44 -9.01 -13.17 0.29
C CYS A 44 -10.09 -12.13 0.00
N LEU A 45 -11.03 -12.37 -0.92
CA LEU A 45 -12.12 -11.43 -1.19
C LEU A 45 -13.07 -11.38 0.01
N LEU A 46 -13.29 -10.19 0.53
CA LEU A 46 -14.27 -9.90 1.58
C LEU A 46 -15.62 -9.50 0.99
N GLY A 47 -15.61 -8.81 -0.16
CA GLY A 47 -16.83 -8.42 -0.85
C GLY A 47 -16.56 -7.51 -2.04
N GLU A 48 -17.62 -7.23 -2.78
CA GLU A 48 -17.63 -6.30 -3.91
C GLU A 48 -18.82 -5.35 -3.74
N GLY A 49 -18.62 -4.06 -4.01
CA GLY A 49 -19.66 -3.04 -3.90
C GLY A 49 -19.28 -1.75 -4.64
N GLY A 50 -19.95 -0.63 -4.32
CA GLY A 50 -19.71 0.66 -5.00
C GLY A 50 -18.30 1.23 -4.86
N PHE A 51 -17.48 0.66 -3.98
CA PHE A 51 -16.06 1.01 -3.76
C PHE A 51 -15.09 0.11 -4.55
N GLY A 52 -15.61 -0.90 -5.27
CA GLY A 52 -14.84 -1.95 -5.91
C GLY A 52 -14.71 -3.21 -5.05
N ARG A 53 -13.65 -3.98 -5.29
CA ARG A 53 -13.37 -5.25 -4.60
C ARG A 53 -12.51 -5.03 -3.36
N VAL A 54 -12.93 -5.60 -2.25
CA VAL A 54 -12.23 -5.51 -0.97
C VAL A 54 -11.58 -6.85 -0.65
N TYR A 55 -10.27 -6.86 -0.40
CA TYR A 55 -9.52 -8.07 -0.08
C TYR A 55 -8.87 -7.98 1.31
N LYS A 56 -8.85 -9.09 2.05
CA LYS A 56 -8.01 -9.25 3.24
C LYS A 56 -6.57 -9.53 2.81
N GLY A 57 -5.63 -8.84 3.43
CA GLY A 57 -4.21 -9.10 3.25
C GLY A 57 -3.45 -8.80 4.54
N ARG A 58 -2.26 -9.40 4.68
CA ARG A 58 -1.35 -9.12 5.79
C ARG A 58 -0.02 -8.65 5.22
N LEU A 59 0.42 -7.47 5.64
CA LEU A 59 1.74 -6.97 5.28
C LEU A 59 2.81 -7.79 6.01
N GLU A 60 3.96 -7.99 5.36
CA GLU A 60 5.08 -8.74 5.95
C GLU A 60 5.59 -8.10 7.25
N THR A 61 5.43 -6.78 7.39
CA THR A 61 5.74 -6.01 8.59
C THR A 61 4.80 -6.29 9.77
N GLY A 62 3.73 -7.08 9.58
CA GLY A 62 2.81 -7.48 10.64
C GLY A 62 1.84 -6.39 11.12
N GLN A 63 1.71 -5.29 10.37
CA GLN A 63 0.69 -4.26 10.58
C GLN A 63 -0.67 -4.67 10.03
#